data_AF-G9ENZ4-F1
#
_entry.id   AF-G9ENZ4-F1
#
_cell.length_a   1.000
_cell.length_b   1.000
_cell.length_c   1.000
_cell.angle_alpha   90.00
_cell.angle_beta   90.00
_cell.angle_gamma   90.00
#
_symmetry.space_group_name_H-M   'P 1'
#
loop_
_entity.id
_entity.type
_entity.pdbx_description
1 polymer ?
#
loop_
_entity_poly.entity_id
_entity_poly.type
_entity_poly.pdbx_seq_one_letter_code
_entity_poly.pdbx_strand_id
1 'polypeptide(L)'
;MQSYLNEWYHFCSKQIWKTPQDVKDTLRNASIIANNRVVFNIKGNDYRIICAIDYPRLAMFIKFVGTHKEYDQVNASEVEND
;
A
#
# COMPACT_ATOMS: atom_id res chain seq x y z
N MET A 1 11.84 -11.50 -4.01
CA MET A 1 10.60 -10.83 -4.44
C MET A 1 9.39 -11.52 -3.83
N GLN A 2 9.10 -12.77 -4.24
CA GLN A 2 7.89 -13.47 -3.78
C GLN A 2 7.80 -13.58 -2.25
N SER A 3 8.92 -13.81 -1.55
CA SER A 3 8.95 -13.83 -0.08
C SER A 3 8.48 -12.51 0.55
N TYR A 4 9.02 -11.37 0.10
CA TYR A 4 8.68 -10.06 0.66
C TYR A 4 7.23 -9.63 0.39
N LEU A 5 6.69 -9.95 -0.79
CA LEU A 5 5.29 -9.65 -1.11
C LEU A 5 4.33 -10.55 -0.30
N ASN A 6 4.66 -11.82 -0.11
CA ASN A 6 3.90 -12.74 0.72
C ASN A 6 3.94 -12.32 2.20
N GLU A 7 5.11 -11.94 2.71
CA GLU A 7 5.26 -11.42 4.08
C GLU A 7 4.42 -10.14 4.28
N TRP A 8 4.49 -9.19 3.34
CA TRP A 8 3.68 -7.98 3.39
C TRP A 8 2.17 -8.30 3.38
N TYR A 9 1.74 -9.21 2.50
CA TYR A 9 0.33 -9.63 2.42
C TYR A 9 -0.14 -10.30 3.72
N HIS A 10 0.63 -11.26 4.24
CA HIS A 10 0.30 -11.95 5.49
C HIS A 10 0.33 -11.01 6.70
N PHE A 11 1.20 -10.01 6.70
CA PHE A 11 1.20 -8.98 7.72
C PHE A 11 -0.06 -8.11 7.65
N CYS A 12 -0.37 -7.54 6.48
CA CYS A 12 -1.49 -6.63 6.30
C CYS A 12 -2.85 -7.31 6.49
N SER A 13 -3.01 -8.56 6.03
CA SER A 13 -4.25 -9.33 6.19
C SER A 13 -4.64 -9.63 7.64
N LYS A 14 -3.72 -9.45 8.59
CA LYS A 14 -3.96 -9.60 10.04
C LYS A 14 -4.25 -8.27 10.75
N GLN A 15 -4.16 -7.15 10.04
CA GLN A 15 -4.37 -5.83 10.62
C GLN A 15 -5.84 -5.42 10.52
N ILE A 16 -6.28 -4.62 11.49
CA ILE A 16 -7.56 -3.91 11.43
C ILE A 16 -7.22 -2.42 11.48
N TRP A 17 -7.26 -1.77 10.32
CA TRP A 17 -7.07 -0.33 10.21
C TRP A 17 -8.41 0.33 9.97
N LYS A 18 -8.83 1.18 10.92
CA LYS A 18 -10.06 1.98 10.87
C LYS A 18 -9.79 3.41 10.43
N THR A 19 -8.54 3.84 10.49
CA THR A 19 -8.11 5.18 10.07
C THR A 19 -6.77 5.13 9.33
N PRO A 20 -6.43 6.16 8.53
CA PRO A 20 -5.09 6.30 7.98
C PRO A 20 -4.00 6.38 9.05
N GLN A 21 -4.32 6.91 10.24
CA GLN A 21 -3.38 6.99 11.35
C GLN A 21 -3.02 5.60 11.87
N ASP A 22 -3.97 4.66 11.93
CA ASP A 22 -3.71 3.27 12.36
C ASP A 22 -2.67 2.60 11.45
N VAL A 23 -2.76 2.89 10.14
CA VAL A 23 -1.79 2.40 9.14
C VAL A 23 -0.41 3.00 9.43
N LYS A 24 -0.32 4.31 9.68
CA LYS A 24 0.93 5.01 10.00
C LYS A 24 1.56 4.54 11.31
N ASP A 25 0.75 4.25 12.32
CA ASP A 25 1.23 3.76 13.61
C ASP A 25 1.79 2.34 13.49
N THR A 26 1.17 1.51 12.63
CA THR A 26 1.61 0.14 12.33
C THR A 26 2.85 0.12 11.43
N LEU A 27 2.87 0.94 10.39
CA LEU A 27 3.89 1.00 9.34
C LEU A 27 4.31 2.45 9.11
N ARG A 28 5.25 2.93 9.92
CA ARG A 28 5.69 4.34 9.91
C ARG A 28 6.19 4.85 8.57
N ASN A 29 6.76 3.95 7.76
CA ASN A 29 7.28 4.24 6.41
C ASN A 29 6.19 4.24 5.33
N ALA A 30 4.97 3.80 5.61
CA ALA A 30 3.86 3.88 4.66
C ALA A 30 3.50 5.34 4.42
N SER A 31 3.17 5.72 3.19
CA SER A 31 2.76 7.08 2.85
C SER A 31 1.25 7.14 2.66
N ILE A 32 0.56 7.97 3.43
CA ILE A 32 -0.87 8.26 3.22
C ILE A 32 -0.95 9.38 2.19
N ILE A 33 -1.71 9.15 1.13
CA ILE A 33 -1.90 10.13 0.05
C ILE A 33 -3.40 10.37 -0.19
N ALA A 34 -3.72 11.30 -1.09
CA ALA A 34 -5.10 11.61 -1.46
C ALA A 34 -5.88 10.38 -1.96
N ASN A 35 -7.21 10.49 -1.96
CA ASN A 35 -8.14 9.46 -2.45
C ASN A 35 -8.12 8.14 -1.64
N ASN A 36 -7.92 8.22 -0.32
CA ASN A 36 -7.86 7.07 0.59
C ASN A 36 -6.83 6.02 0.17
N ARG A 37 -5.67 6.49 -0.32
CA ARG A 37 -4.61 5.61 -0.80
C ARG A 37 -3.42 5.60 0.14
N VAL A 38 -2.79 4.43 0.17
CA VAL A 38 -1.57 4.17 0.94
C VAL A 38 -0.52 3.58 0.02
N VAL A 39 0.68 4.12 0.11
CA VAL A 39 1.86 3.60 -0.57
C VAL A 39 2.74 2.87 0.44
N PHE A 40 2.98 1.58 0.22
CA PHE A 40 3.89 0.77 1.04
C PHE A 40 5.25 0.62 0.36
N ASN A 41 6.31 0.80 1.13
CA ASN A 41 7.68 0.57 0.67
C ASN A 41 8.11 -0.86 0.99
N ILE A 42 8.44 -1.65 -0.03
CA ILE A 42 8.79 -3.07 0.13
C ILE A 42 10.27 -3.29 -0.21
N LYS A 43 10.91 -4.20 0.53
CA LYS A 43 12.31 -4.63 0.35
C LYS A 43 13.28 -3.43 0.26
N GLY A 44 13.43 -2.69 1.36
CA GLY A 44 14.42 -1.61 1.43
C GLY A 44 14.20 -0.46 0.43
N ASN A 45 12.94 -0.19 0.06
CA ASN A 45 12.51 0.79 -0.94
C ASN A 45 12.63 0.37 -2.42
N ASP A 46 12.98 -0.88 -2.74
CA ASP A 46 13.07 -1.35 -4.13
C ASP A 46 11.71 -1.35 -4.85
N TYR A 47 10.63 -1.59 -4.12
CA TYR A 47 9.27 -1.72 -4.67
C TYR A 47 8.26 -0.83 -3.93
N ARG A 48 7.16 -0.54 -4.62
CA ARG A 48 5.98 0.16 -4.11
C ARG A 48 4.73 -0.67 -4.35
N ILE A 49 3.88 -0.70 -3.35
CA ILE A 49 2.50 -1.18 -3.49
C ILE A 49 1.59 0.00 -3.19
N ILE A 50 0.71 0.32 -4.14
CA ILE A 50 -0.35 1.31 -3.92
C ILE A 50 -1.62 0.54 -3.61
N CYS A 51 -2.24 0.88 -2.49
CA CYS A 51 -3.55 0.35 -2.13
C CYS A 51 -4.56 1.50 -1.97
N ALA A 52 -5.79 1.29 -2.43
CA ALA A 52 -6.94 2.04 -1.95
C ALA A 52 -7.53 1.32 -0.73
N ILE A 53 -7.87 2.06 0.33
CA ILE A 53 -8.45 1.50 1.56
C ILE A 53 -9.86 2.05 1.76
N ASP A 54 -10.82 1.13 1.92
CA ASP A 54 -12.17 1.42 2.38
C ASP A 54 -12.23 1.13 3.89
N TYR A 55 -11.92 2.14 4.70
CA TYR A 55 -11.85 2.00 6.15
C TYR A 55 -13.16 1.54 6.80
N PRO A 56 -14.35 2.08 6.43
CA PRO A 56 -15.62 1.59 6.95
C PRO A 56 -15.86 0.09 6.69
N ARG A 57 -15.46 -0.40 5.50
CA ARG A 57 -15.62 -1.81 5.14
C ARG A 57 -14.42 -2.69 5.53
N LEU A 58 -13.37 -2.11 6.11
CA LEU A 58 -12.10 -2.77 6.43
C LEU A 58 -11.51 -3.53 5.22
N ALA A 59 -11.66 -2.95 4.03
CA ALA A 59 -11.22 -3.57 2.78
C ALA A 59 -10.03 -2.80 2.19
N MET A 60 -9.10 -3.55 1.58
CA MET A 60 -7.93 -2.99 0.91
C MET A 60 -7.83 -3.55 -0.51
N PHE A 61 -7.68 -2.66 -1.47
CA PHE A 61 -7.60 -2.99 -2.89
C PHE A 61 -6.23 -2.59 -3.40
N ILE A 62 -5.45 -3.55 -3.86
CA ILE A 62 -4.19 -3.28 -4.54
C ILE A 62 -4.51 -2.59 -5.86
N LYS A 63 -3.82 -1.49 -6.17
CA LYS A 63 -3.97 -0.66 -7.37
C LYS A 63 -2.72 -0.58 -8.23
N PHE A 64 -1.59 -1.02 -7.68
CA PHE A 64 -0.30 -1.06 -8.36
C PHE A 64 0.68 -1.88 -7.52
N VAL A 65 1.53 -2.65 -8.21
CA VAL A 65 2.74 -3.28 -7.65
C VAL A 65 3.86 -3.09 -8.66
N GLY A 66 4.96 -2.47 -8.26
CA GLY A 66 6.08 -2.24 -9.17
C GLY A 66 7.32 -1.72 -8.48
N THR A 67 8.39 -1.62 -9.24
CA THR A 67 9.67 -1.01 -8.85
C THR A 67 9.49 0.47 -8.55
N HIS A 68 10.48 1.07 -7.89
CA HIS A 68 10.54 2.53 -7.76
C HIS A 68 10.44 3.25 -9.10
N LYS A 69 11.12 2.75 -10.14
CA LYS A 69 11.13 3.37 -11.46
C LYS A 69 9.74 3.34 -12.12
N GLU A 70 9.03 2.22 -12.01
CA GLU A 70 7.66 2.11 -12.52
C GLU A 70 6.69 2.98 -11.72
N TYR A 71 6.89 3.06 -10.39
CA TYR A 71 6.12 3.94 -9.52
C TYR A 71 6.26 5.41 -9.92
N ASP A 72 7.45 5.86 -10.29
CA ASP A 72 7.71 7.24 -10.73
C ASP A 72 6.95 7.60 -12.03
N GLN A 73 6.42 6.61 -12.76
CA GLN A 73 5.67 6.82 -14.00
C GLN A 73 4.14 6.82 -13.80
N VAL A 74 3.64 6.57 -12.59
CA VAL A 74 2.19 6.50 -12.33
C VAL A 74 1.74 7.61 -11.38
N ASN A 75 0.53 8.13 -11.59
CA ASN A 75 -0.11 8.97 -10.59
C ASN A 75 -0.66 8.09 -9.47
N ALA A 76 0.03 8.05 -8.34
CA ALA A 76 -0.33 7.17 -7.23
C ALA A 76 -1.75 7.44 -6.68
N SER A 77 -2.27 8.66 -6.81
CA SER A 77 -3.60 9.04 -6.34
C SER A 77 -4.75 8.61 -7.27
N GLU A 78 -4.42 8.17 -8.49
CA GLU A 78 -5.40 7.93 -9.57
C GLU A 78 -5.26 6.57 -10.26
N VAL A 79 -4.09 5.91 -10.17
CA VAL A 79 -3.83 4.64 -10.89
C VAL A 79 -4.84 3.55 -10.52
N GLU A 80 -5.49 2.95 -11.50
CA GLU A 80 -6.37 1.80 -11.32
C GLU A 80 -5.71 0.56 -11.95
N ASN A 81 -6.03 -0.64 -11.44
CA ASN A 81 -5.68 -1.87 -12.15
C ASN A 81 -6.69 -2.05 -13.28
N ASP A 82 -6.20 -2.27 -14.51
CA ASP A 82 -7.01 -2.80 -15.63
C ASP A 82 -7.48 -4.24 -15.35
#